data_AF-A0A813II43-F1
#
_entry.id   AF-A0A813II43-F1
#
_cell.length_a   1.000
_cell.length_b   1.000
_cell.length_c   1.000
_cell.angle_alpha   90.00
_cell.angle_beta   90.00
_cell.angle_gamma   90.00
#
_symmetry.space_group_name_H-M   'P 1'
#
loop_
_entity.id
_entity.type
_entity.pdbx_description
1 polymer ?
#
loop_
_entity_poly.entity_id
_entity_poly.type
_entity_poly.pdbx_seq_one_letter_code
_entity_poly.pdbx_strand_id
1 'polypeptide(L)'
;MRLVFHLQPKFEDASLEERHLSEREVRSLSVLRTVVTVYLFIALLWLAMPRAGMALSAWLFYRVNTFCSALSLLYFLVGYYRRWVSFKKYDWHIFVLGCHFLAFQSFDRCCVEGLLGLPTSPAVHDEAYQLLVCMTFWAGFLAYAEVDLRLHLAMIHFNLAVWVGLRMAFDTNMPLGLLIKLTVTYYFLCIVMFLHARTAEHRRREMLVMRVLLEKQASQDRAIAQYEREAAVAKVSAAEQRALHSFMAAVFDIFGPLFWKSVTSTGEPQLCFGFDDKKNASLNELLQQDIAGKPLEVVLGPTPGKGEAKLRWHRERQRLWTYASLEAKKDPDEA
;
A
#
# COMPACT_ATOMS: atom_id res chain seq x y z
N MET A 1 -21.88 27.33 11.40
CA MET A 1 -21.63 26.13 10.56
C MET A 1 -20.22 26.05 9.95
N ARG A 2 -19.54 27.17 9.61
CA ARG A 2 -18.15 27.15 9.08
C ARG A 2 -17.07 26.63 10.05
N LEU A 3 -17.25 26.82 11.37
CA LEU A 3 -16.29 26.33 12.38
C LEU A 3 -16.17 24.79 12.42
N VAL A 4 -17.24 24.07 12.09
CA VAL A 4 -17.28 22.59 12.12
C VAL A 4 -16.44 21.97 10.99
N PHE A 5 -16.26 22.68 9.88
CA PHE A 5 -15.40 22.26 8.77
C PHE A 5 -13.91 22.41 9.08
N HIS A 6 -13.51 23.25 10.05
CA HIS A 6 -12.11 23.38 10.47
C HIS A 6 -11.67 22.32 11.50
N LEU A 7 -12.62 21.63 12.14
CA LEU A 7 -12.30 20.65 13.18
C LEU A 7 -11.84 19.31 12.64
N GLN A 8 -12.30 18.93 11.44
CA GLN A 8 -11.94 17.67 10.81
C GLN A 8 -11.43 17.97 9.40
N PRO A 9 -10.13 17.76 9.13
CA PRO A 9 -9.62 17.89 7.78
C PRO A 9 -10.30 16.87 6.88
N LYS A 10 -10.62 17.28 5.65
CA LYS A 10 -11.17 16.43 4.60
C LYS A 10 -10.38 16.65 3.33
N PHE A 11 -10.23 15.62 2.52
CA PHE A 11 -9.72 15.78 1.16
C PHE A 11 -10.82 16.41 0.28
N GLU A 12 -10.40 17.23 -0.67
CA GLU A 12 -11.29 17.71 -1.74
C GLU A 12 -11.61 16.57 -2.74
N ASP A 13 -10.66 15.66 -2.92
CA ASP A 13 -10.80 14.46 -3.76
C ASP A 13 -11.45 13.31 -2.99
N ALA A 14 -12.62 12.85 -3.46
CA ALA A 14 -13.37 11.76 -2.86
C ALA A 14 -12.61 10.42 -2.89
N SER A 15 -11.79 10.18 -3.91
CA SER A 15 -11.00 8.95 -4.03
C SER A 15 -9.88 8.87 -2.98
N LEU A 16 -9.25 10.01 -2.68
CA LEU A 16 -8.28 10.12 -1.60
C LEU A 16 -8.93 9.95 -0.23
N GLU A 17 -10.13 10.49 -0.04
CA GLU A 17 -10.88 10.29 1.21
C GLU A 17 -11.28 8.82 1.40
N GLU A 18 -11.73 8.14 0.35
CA GLU A 18 -12.05 6.71 0.41
C GLU A 18 -10.81 5.85 0.69
N ARG A 19 -9.68 6.15 0.05
CA ARG A 19 -8.39 5.49 0.32
C ARG A 19 -7.92 5.73 1.75
N HIS A 20 -8.05 6.95 2.25
CA HIS A 20 -7.71 7.28 3.63
C HIS A 20 -8.57 6.51 4.64
N LEU A 21 -9.89 6.42 4.40
CA LEU A 21 -10.81 5.67 5.25
C LEU A 21 -10.51 4.17 5.25
N SER A 22 -10.17 3.58 4.10
CA SER A 22 -9.81 2.16 4.04
C SER A 22 -8.47 1.86 4.73
N GLU A 23 -7.47 2.74 4.59
CA GLU A 23 -6.21 2.60 5.34
C GLU A 23 -6.43 2.77 6.85
N ARG A 24 -7.29 3.70 7.26
CA ARG A 24 -7.70 3.90 8.66
C ARG A 24 -8.41 2.67 9.21
N GLU A 25 -9.28 2.05 8.43
CA GLU A 25 -10.01 0.84 8.79
C GLU A 25 -9.04 -0.30 9.17
N VAL A 26 -8.06 -0.56 8.31
CA VAL A 26 -7.06 -1.62 8.52
C VAL A 26 -6.22 -1.35 9.78
N ARG A 27 -5.77 -0.11 9.99
CA ARG A 27 -5.02 0.27 11.20
C ARG A 27 -5.85 0.12 12.46
N SER A 28 -7.07 0.66 12.44
CA SER A 28 -7.97 0.69 13.60
C SER A 28 -8.34 -0.71 14.08
N LEU A 29 -8.45 -1.69 13.18
CA LEU A 29 -8.73 -3.08 13.56
C LEU A 29 -7.61 -3.71 14.37
N SER A 30 -6.35 -3.54 13.93
CA SER A 30 -5.18 -4.06 14.64
C SER A 30 -5.09 -3.46 16.04
N VAL A 31 -5.32 -2.15 16.14
CA VAL A 31 -5.28 -1.44 17.41
C VAL A 31 -6.44 -1.86 18.33
N LEU A 32 -7.66 -1.95 17.80
CA LEU A 32 -8.83 -2.39 18.57
C LEU A 32 -8.60 -3.78 19.16
N ARG A 33 -8.00 -4.72 18.42
CA ARG A 33 -7.65 -6.05 18.94
C ARG A 33 -6.72 -5.95 20.15
N THR A 34 -5.64 -5.17 20.03
CA THR A 34 -4.69 -4.96 21.13
C THR A 34 -5.36 -4.33 22.34
N VAL A 35 -6.16 -3.28 22.14
CA VAL A 35 -6.90 -2.59 23.21
C VAL A 35 -7.85 -3.56 23.92
N VAL A 36 -8.63 -4.35 23.18
CA VAL A 36 -9.56 -5.34 23.74
C VAL A 36 -8.81 -6.37 24.57
N THR A 37 -7.70 -6.93 24.05
CA THR A 37 -6.89 -7.93 24.77
C THR A 37 -6.31 -7.36 26.06
N VAL A 38 -5.66 -6.20 26.00
CA VAL A 38 -5.06 -5.55 27.17
C VAL A 38 -6.13 -5.18 28.19
N TYR A 39 -7.25 -4.62 27.73
CA TYR A 39 -8.32 -4.19 28.63
C TYR A 39 -9.04 -5.38 29.28
N LEU A 40 -9.26 -6.49 28.56
CA LEU A 40 -9.78 -7.73 29.16
C LEU A 40 -8.82 -8.29 30.21
N PHE A 41 -7.51 -8.28 29.93
CA PHE A 41 -6.52 -8.71 30.90
C PHE A 41 -6.52 -7.83 32.15
N ILE A 42 -6.56 -6.51 32.00
CA ILE A 42 -6.69 -5.57 33.11
C ILE A 42 -7.99 -5.82 33.88
N ALA A 43 -9.12 -6.04 33.20
CA ALA A 43 -10.41 -6.33 33.84
C ALA A 43 -10.36 -7.62 34.67
N LEU A 44 -9.69 -8.66 34.18
CA LEU A 44 -9.48 -9.92 34.90
C LEU A 44 -8.57 -9.73 36.13
N LEU A 45 -7.46 -8.99 35.99
CA LEU A 45 -6.62 -8.64 37.13
C LEU A 45 -7.38 -7.80 38.16
N TRP A 46 -8.24 -6.89 37.68
CA TRP A 46 -9.06 -6.05 38.54
C TRP A 46 -10.00 -6.91 39.40
N LEU A 47 -10.64 -7.94 38.82
CA LEU A 47 -11.47 -8.90 39.57
C LEU A 47 -10.72 -9.60 40.71
N ALA A 48 -9.42 -9.86 40.54
CA ALA A 48 -8.60 -10.51 41.56
C ALA A 48 -8.18 -9.57 42.71
N MET A 49 -8.36 -8.25 42.56
CA MET A 49 -7.93 -7.30 43.58
C MET A 49 -8.86 -7.25 44.81
N PRO A 50 -8.30 -7.28 46.03
CA PRO A 50 -9.07 -7.37 47.26
C PRO A 50 -9.91 -6.11 47.52
N ARG A 51 -10.93 -6.26 48.37
CA ARG A 51 -11.94 -5.22 48.68
C ARG A 51 -11.37 -3.95 49.32
N ALA A 52 -10.16 -4.01 49.89
CA ALA A 52 -9.47 -2.89 50.54
C ALA A 52 -10.36 -2.02 51.47
N GLY A 53 -11.26 -2.66 52.23
CA GLY A 53 -12.16 -1.97 53.16
C GLY A 53 -13.37 -1.24 52.53
N MET A 54 -13.58 -1.31 51.21
CA MET A 54 -14.82 -0.82 50.57
C MET A 54 -16.03 -1.64 50.99
N ALA A 55 -17.26 -1.15 50.82
CA ALA A 55 -18.45 -2.01 50.92
C ALA A 55 -18.51 -3.02 49.75
N LEU A 56 -19.15 -4.18 49.94
CA LEU A 56 -19.24 -5.20 48.89
C LEU A 56 -19.98 -4.68 47.65
N SER A 57 -21.07 -3.95 47.84
CA SER A 57 -21.87 -3.36 46.75
C SER A 57 -21.07 -2.32 45.96
N ALA A 58 -20.34 -1.41 46.62
CA ALA A 58 -19.46 -0.45 45.97
C ALA A 58 -18.31 -1.14 45.21
N TRP A 59 -17.69 -2.17 45.81
CA TRP A 59 -16.66 -2.96 45.15
C TRP A 59 -17.19 -3.69 43.90
N LEU A 60 -18.35 -4.35 44.01
CA LEU A 60 -19.02 -5.01 42.88
C LEU A 60 -19.40 -4.01 41.78
N PHE A 61 -19.88 -2.82 42.15
CA PHE A 61 -20.22 -1.77 41.18
C PHE A 61 -19.03 -1.45 40.27
N TYR A 62 -17.83 -1.26 40.83
CA TYR A 62 -16.66 -1.01 40.00
C TYR A 62 -16.32 -2.21 39.09
N ARG A 63 -16.41 -3.44 39.59
CA ARG A 63 -16.07 -4.65 38.83
C ARG A 63 -17.04 -4.93 37.69
N VAL A 64 -18.34 -4.86 37.97
CA VAL A 64 -19.39 -5.08 36.98
C VAL A 64 -19.26 -4.08 35.86
N ASN A 65 -19.08 -2.79 36.15
CA ASN A 65 -18.91 -1.77 35.12
C ASN A 65 -17.65 -1.96 34.27
N THR A 66 -16.50 -2.25 34.90
CA THR A 66 -15.26 -2.58 34.16
C THR A 66 -15.48 -3.78 33.23
N PHE A 67 -16.15 -4.82 33.70
CA PHE A 67 -16.43 -6.02 32.92
C PHE A 67 -17.45 -5.77 31.80
N CYS A 68 -18.52 -5.02 32.06
CA CYS A 68 -19.50 -4.58 31.05
C CYS A 68 -18.84 -3.76 29.94
N SER A 69 -17.92 -2.85 30.29
CA SER A 69 -17.12 -2.12 29.30
C SER A 69 -16.25 -3.08 28.46
N ALA A 70 -15.65 -4.09 29.09
CA ALA A 70 -14.77 -5.05 28.41
C ALA A 70 -15.56 -5.96 27.46
N LEU A 71 -16.73 -6.43 27.90
CA LEU A 71 -17.66 -7.19 27.07
C LEU A 71 -18.20 -6.35 25.92
N SER A 72 -18.48 -5.08 26.13
CA SER A 72 -18.94 -4.16 25.06
C SER A 72 -17.86 -4.00 23.99
N LEU A 73 -16.60 -3.84 24.39
CA LEU A 73 -15.44 -3.82 23.51
C LEU A 73 -15.26 -5.13 22.73
N LEU A 74 -15.38 -6.26 23.42
CA LEU A 74 -15.28 -7.58 22.80
C LEU A 74 -16.43 -7.83 21.81
N TYR A 75 -17.67 -7.50 22.19
CA TYR A 75 -18.83 -7.58 21.32
C TYR A 75 -18.63 -6.74 20.06
N PHE A 76 -18.12 -5.52 20.21
CA PHE A 76 -17.83 -4.65 19.08
C PHE A 76 -16.75 -5.25 18.16
N LEU A 77 -15.66 -5.78 18.71
CA LEU A 77 -14.61 -6.45 17.93
C LEU A 77 -15.15 -7.68 17.18
N VAL A 78 -15.94 -8.53 17.85
CA VAL A 78 -16.54 -9.73 17.22
C VAL A 78 -17.55 -9.33 16.15
N GLY A 79 -18.42 -8.36 16.44
CA GLY A 79 -19.38 -7.82 15.49
C GLY A 79 -18.70 -7.22 14.27
N TYR A 80 -17.53 -6.61 14.45
CA TYR A 80 -16.70 -6.13 13.36
C TYR A 80 -16.16 -7.26 12.48
N TYR A 81 -15.52 -8.27 13.08
CA TYR A 81 -15.00 -9.44 12.36
C TYR A 81 -16.09 -10.22 11.62
N ARG A 82 -17.27 -10.33 12.23
CA ARG A 82 -18.45 -10.99 11.63
C ARG A 82 -19.19 -10.11 10.62
N ARG A 83 -18.72 -8.88 10.37
CA ARG A 83 -19.35 -7.87 9.50
C ARG A 83 -20.79 -7.51 9.91
N TRP A 84 -21.16 -7.72 11.17
CA TRP A 84 -22.45 -7.29 11.72
C TRP A 84 -22.48 -5.78 11.96
N VAL A 85 -21.32 -5.18 12.23
CA VAL A 85 -21.17 -3.75 12.46
C VAL A 85 -20.32 -3.15 11.35
N SER A 86 -20.88 -2.19 10.61
CA SER A 86 -20.14 -1.44 9.58
C SER A 86 -19.13 -0.49 10.23
N PHE A 87 -17.95 -0.37 9.61
CA PHE A 87 -16.94 0.62 9.99
C PHE A 87 -17.48 2.06 10.00
N LYS A 88 -18.51 2.36 9.19
CA LYS A 88 -19.19 3.67 9.21
C LYS A 88 -19.76 4.03 10.59
N LYS A 89 -20.04 3.04 11.44
CA LYS A 89 -20.54 3.23 12.81
C LYS A 89 -19.43 3.16 13.87
N TYR A 90 -18.17 2.92 13.48
CA TYR A 90 -17.05 2.75 14.39
C TYR A 90 -16.88 3.96 15.31
N ASP A 91 -16.85 5.15 14.72
CA ASP A 91 -16.68 6.42 15.42
C ASP A 91 -17.74 6.63 16.53
N TRP A 92 -18.99 6.28 16.24
CA TRP A 92 -20.09 6.36 17.21
C TRP A 92 -19.96 5.34 18.33
N HIS A 93 -19.55 4.11 18.04
CA HIS A 93 -19.37 3.09 19.08
C HIS A 93 -18.24 3.46 20.03
N ILE A 94 -17.10 3.90 19.49
CA ILE A 94 -16.00 4.35 20.34
C ILE A 94 -16.40 5.61 21.11
N PHE A 95 -17.15 6.53 20.51
CA PHE A 95 -17.68 7.69 21.24
C PHE A 95 -18.56 7.29 22.43
N VAL A 96 -19.54 6.41 22.22
CA VAL A 96 -20.44 5.94 23.29
C VAL A 96 -19.66 5.21 24.37
N LEU A 97 -18.75 4.31 23.97
CA LEU A 97 -17.91 3.57 24.90
C LEU A 97 -17.00 4.50 25.69
N GLY A 98 -16.35 5.45 25.03
CA GLY A 98 -15.48 6.43 25.67
C GLY A 98 -16.25 7.33 26.63
N CYS A 99 -17.46 7.76 26.26
CA CYS A 99 -18.35 8.49 27.17
C CYS A 99 -18.73 7.66 28.40
N HIS A 100 -19.17 6.40 28.21
CA HIS A 100 -19.49 5.49 29.30
C HIS A 100 -18.29 5.28 30.23
N PHE A 101 -17.13 5.00 29.64
CA PHE A 101 -15.91 4.69 30.37
C PHE A 101 -15.40 5.90 31.16
N LEU A 102 -15.33 7.07 30.54
CA LEU A 102 -14.90 8.31 31.19
C LEU A 102 -15.89 8.76 32.28
N ALA A 103 -17.20 8.63 32.04
CA ALA A 103 -18.20 8.90 33.07
C ALA A 103 -17.99 8.01 34.28
N PHE A 104 -17.82 6.70 34.07
CA PHE A 104 -17.57 5.72 35.12
C PHE A 104 -16.27 6.00 35.90
N GLN A 105 -15.18 6.32 35.21
CA GLN A 105 -13.90 6.66 35.87
C GLN A 105 -13.93 7.99 36.63
N SER A 106 -14.95 8.82 36.39
CA SER A 106 -15.17 10.07 37.13
C SER A 106 -15.86 9.86 38.48
N PHE A 107 -16.38 8.65 38.76
CA PHE A 107 -16.99 8.31 40.04
C PHE A 107 -15.93 7.91 41.06
N ASP A 108 -15.71 8.73 42.08
CA ASP A 108 -14.97 8.29 43.27
C ASP A 108 -15.82 7.43 44.18
N ARG A 109 -15.14 6.88 45.17
CA ARG A 109 -15.74 6.01 46.17
C ARG A 109 -16.91 6.70 46.86
N CYS A 110 -16.79 7.99 47.18
CA CYS A 110 -17.85 8.76 47.83
C CYS A 110 -19.09 8.85 46.93
N CYS A 111 -18.91 9.17 45.65
CA CYS A 111 -19.99 9.24 44.68
C CYS A 111 -20.69 7.88 44.51
N VAL A 112 -19.93 6.78 44.45
CA VAL A 112 -20.51 5.42 44.36
C VAL A 112 -21.24 5.05 45.63
N GLU A 113 -20.68 5.34 46.81
CA GLU A 113 -21.33 5.06 48.09
C GLU A 113 -22.62 5.86 48.22
N GLY A 114 -22.61 7.16 47.87
CA GLY A 114 -23.81 8.00 47.84
C GLY A 114 -24.87 7.49 46.85
N LEU A 115 -24.46 7.11 45.63
CA LEU A 115 -25.36 6.55 44.61
C LEU A 115 -26.03 5.25 45.09
N LEU A 116 -25.33 4.44 45.88
CA LEU A 116 -25.83 3.19 46.43
C LEU A 116 -26.53 3.35 47.79
N GLY A 117 -26.66 4.57 48.31
CA GLY A 117 -27.26 4.85 49.62
C GLY A 117 -26.45 4.32 50.80
N LEU A 118 -25.14 4.13 50.62
CA LEU A 118 -24.22 3.65 51.65
C LEU A 118 -23.69 4.82 52.49
N PRO A 119 -23.20 4.57 53.71
CA PRO A 119 -22.45 5.57 54.47
C PRO A 119 -21.26 6.04 53.66
N THR A 120 -21.21 7.35 53.38
CA THR A 120 -20.13 7.96 52.60
C THR A 120 -18.85 7.96 53.42
N SER A 121 -17.82 7.30 52.88
CA SER A 121 -16.48 7.36 53.43
C SER A 121 -15.97 8.80 53.39
N PRO A 122 -15.16 9.24 54.38
CA PRO A 122 -14.51 10.54 54.30
C PRO A 122 -13.73 10.61 52.99
N ALA A 123 -13.82 11.73 52.25
CA ALA A 123 -13.05 11.84 51.02
C ALA A 123 -11.57 11.78 51.35
N VAL A 124 -10.97 10.67 50.91
CA VAL A 124 -9.56 10.64 50.60
C VAL A 124 -9.40 11.51 49.34
N HIS A 125 -8.34 12.31 49.25
CA HIS A 125 -8.06 13.22 48.12
C HIS A 125 -7.78 12.50 46.79
N ASP A 126 -8.64 11.55 46.42
CA ASP A 126 -8.55 10.71 45.24
C ASP A 126 -9.06 11.44 43.99
N GLU A 127 -9.74 12.59 44.14
CA GLU A 127 -10.33 13.33 43.02
C GLU A 127 -9.29 13.74 41.97
N ALA A 128 -8.10 14.16 42.41
CA ALA A 128 -7.01 14.49 41.51
C ALA A 128 -6.45 13.25 40.79
N TYR A 129 -6.38 12.11 41.50
CA TYR A 129 -5.97 10.84 40.93
C TYR A 129 -6.97 10.37 39.86
N GLN A 130 -8.26 10.56 40.08
CA GLN A 130 -9.28 10.23 39.09
C GLN A 130 -9.16 11.04 37.81
N LEU A 131 -8.90 12.35 37.92
CA LEU A 131 -8.65 13.19 36.75
C LEU A 131 -7.41 12.73 35.98
N LEU A 132 -6.35 12.31 36.68
CA LEU A 132 -5.15 11.72 36.04
C LEU A 132 -5.46 10.41 35.33
N VAL A 133 -6.26 9.54 35.95
CA VAL A 133 -6.71 8.27 35.34
C VAL A 133 -7.56 8.57 34.09
N CYS A 134 -8.55 9.45 34.20
CA CYS A 134 -9.37 9.90 33.07
C CYS A 134 -8.52 10.48 31.96
N MET A 135 -7.51 11.29 32.28
CA MET A 135 -6.57 11.87 31.32
C MET A 135 -5.73 10.80 30.63
N THR A 136 -5.24 9.81 31.37
CA THR A 136 -4.43 8.70 30.82
C THR A 136 -5.25 7.89 29.82
N PHE A 137 -6.50 7.58 30.17
CA PHE A 137 -7.40 6.91 29.24
C PHE A 137 -7.76 7.77 28.04
N TRP A 138 -7.93 9.08 28.24
CA TRP A 138 -8.10 10.04 27.15
C TRP A 138 -6.94 10.00 26.15
N ALA A 139 -5.71 10.06 26.65
CA ALA A 139 -4.51 9.94 25.84
C ALA A 139 -4.47 8.61 25.08
N GLY A 140 -4.87 7.51 25.74
CA GLY A 140 -5.03 6.21 25.11
C GLY A 140 -6.04 6.22 23.96
N PHE A 141 -7.26 6.73 24.18
CA PHE A 141 -8.28 6.82 23.13
C PHE A 141 -7.79 7.64 21.93
N LEU A 142 -7.11 8.77 22.17
CA LEU A 142 -6.53 9.60 21.11
C LEU A 142 -5.44 8.89 20.31
N ALA A 143 -4.53 8.21 21.02
CA ALA A 143 -3.40 7.55 20.39
C ALA A 143 -3.82 6.34 19.56
N TYR A 144 -4.86 5.62 20.00
CA TYR A 144 -5.16 4.28 19.52
C TYR A 144 -6.46 4.18 18.72
N ALA A 145 -7.50 4.92 19.08
CA ALA A 145 -8.80 4.72 18.45
C ALA A 145 -8.99 5.51 17.14
N GLU A 146 -8.10 6.45 16.81
CA GLU A 146 -8.16 7.30 15.61
C GLU A 146 -9.58 7.88 15.35
N VAL A 147 -10.42 8.14 16.37
CA VAL A 147 -11.83 8.56 16.22
C VAL A 147 -11.95 9.94 15.58
N ASP A 148 -13.07 10.18 14.89
CA ASP A 148 -13.47 11.50 14.42
C ASP A 148 -13.25 12.58 15.50
N LEU A 149 -12.48 13.61 15.14
CA LEU A 149 -12.11 14.72 16.02
C LEU A 149 -13.35 15.44 16.60
N ARG A 150 -14.46 15.49 15.88
CA ARG A 150 -15.71 16.11 16.36
C ARG A 150 -16.30 15.32 17.52
N LEU A 151 -16.34 14.00 17.39
CA LEU A 151 -16.83 13.12 18.45
C LEU A 151 -15.87 13.10 19.65
N HIS A 152 -14.56 13.16 19.39
CA HIS A 152 -13.58 13.37 20.46
C HIS A 152 -13.85 14.67 21.23
N LEU A 153 -14.03 15.79 20.54
CA LEU A 153 -14.34 17.06 21.20
C LEU A 153 -15.65 16.96 22.00
N ALA A 154 -16.69 16.35 21.44
CA ALA A 154 -17.95 16.11 22.15
C ALA A 154 -17.73 15.25 23.41
N MET A 155 -16.87 14.24 23.35
CA MET A 155 -16.53 13.37 24.48
C MET A 155 -15.79 14.13 25.59
N ILE A 156 -14.92 15.09 25.27
CA ILE A 156 -14.27 15.97 26.27
C ILE A 156 -15.34 16.75 27.05
N HIS A 157 -16.26 17.39 26.33
CA HIS A 157 -17.30 18.22 26.94
C HIS A 157 -18.30 17.38 27.73
N PHE A 158 -18.66 16.21 27.22
CA PHE A 158 -19.50 15.26 27.94
C PHE A 158 -18.85 14.85 29.26
N ASN A 159 -17.57 14.46 29.24
CA ASN A 159 -16.88 14.07 30.47
C ASN A 159 -16.74 15.25 31.45
N LEU A 160 -16.44 16.46 30.97
CA LEU A 160 -16.42 17.65 31.82
C LEU A 160 -17.77 17.92 32.48
N ALA A 161 -18.87 17.78 31.74
CA ALA A 161 -20.22 17.94 32.26
C ALA A 161 -20.56 16.88 33.31
N VAL A 162 -20.18 15.62 33.07
CA VAL A 162 -20.34 14.53 34.04
C VAL A 162 -19.52 14.82 35.30
N TRP A 163 -18.25 15.21 35.15
CA TRP A 163 -17.38 15.55 36.27
C TRP A 163 -18.00 16.64 37.15
N VAL A 164 -18.38 17.78 36.56
CA VAL A 164 -18.99 18.89 37.31
C VAL A 164 -20.33 18.46 37.92
N GLY A 165 -21.17 17.75 37.16
CA GLY A 165 -22.47 17.27 37.64
C GLY A 165 -22.37 16.34 38.84
N LEU A 166 -21.41 15.41 38.84
CA LEU A 166 -21.15 14.52 39.99
C LEU A 166 -20.74 15.31 41.23
N ARG A 167 -19.87 16.32 41.08
CA ARG A 167 -19.42 17.16 42.20
C ARG A 167 -20.53 18.04 42.77
N MET A 168 -21.48 18.47 41.94
CA MET A 168 -22.66 19.19 42.41
C MET A 168 -23.69 18.26 43.07
N ALA A 169 -23.78 17.00 42.64
CA ALA A 169 -24.79 16.06 43.13
C ALA A 169 -24.42 15.38 44.45
N PHE A 170 -23.13 15.06 44.66
CA PHE A 170 -22.66 14.26 45.80
C PHE A 170 -21.85 15.04 46.82
N ASP A 171 -21.83 16.37 46.70
CA ASP A 171 -20.92 17.28 47.39
C ASP A 171 -19.43 16.95 47.14
N THR A 172 -18.56 17.93 47.35
CA THR A 172 -17.12 17.69 47.31
C THR A 172 -16.49 18.18 48.60
N ASN A 173 -15.53 17.40 49.11
CA ASN A 173 -14.72 17.82 50.24
C ASN A 173 -13.57 18.74 49.81
N MET A 174 -13.48 19.04 48.52
CA MET A 174 -12.48 19.92 47.96
C MET A 174 -12.90 21.38 48.10
N PRO A 175 -12.02 22.29 48.57
CA PRO A 175 -12.29 23.72 48.51
C PRO A 175 -12.63 24.13 47.07
N LEU A 176 -13.66 24.96 46.89
CA LEU A 176 -14.16 25.37 45.57
C LEU A 176 -13.04 25.88 44.66
N GLY A 177 -12.09 26.65 45.20
CA GLY A 177 -10.94 27.16 44.45
C GLY A 177 -10.05 26.05 43.87
N LEU A 178 -9.83 24.96 44.63
CA LEU A 178 -9.05 23.81 44.16
C LEU A 178 -9.82 23.00 43.12
N LEU A 179 -11.14 22.83 43.30
CA LEU A 179 -12.00 22.16 42.30
C LEU A 179 -11.97 22.88 40.96
N ILE A 180 -12.13 24.21 40.97
CA ILE A 180 -12.07 25.04 39.76
C ILE A 180 -10.69 24.90 39.11
N LYS A 181 -9.62 25.00 39.90
CA LYS A 181 -8.24 24.89 39.39
C LYS A 181 -7.98 23.55 38.71
N LEU A 182 -8.36 22.43 39.34
CA LEU A 182 -8.19 21.10 38.77
C LEU A 182 -9.04 20.90 37.52
N THR A 183 -10.28 21.36 37.53
CA THR A 183 -11.20 21.27 36.38
C THR A 183 -10.68 22.05 35.17
N VAL A 184 -10.20 23.29 35.38
CA VAL A 184 -9.59 24.10 34.33
C VAL A 184 -8.30 23.45 33.80
N THR A 185 -7.45 22.96 34.70
CA THR A 185 -6.19 22.29 34.32
C THR A 185 -6.47 21.03 33.49
N TYR A 186 -7.40 20.20 33.95
CA TYR A 186 -7.83 18.99 33.23
C TYR A 186 -8.37 19.33 31.85
N TYR A 187 -9.29 20.29 31.75
CA TYR A 187 -9.86 20.69 30.46
C TYR A 187 -8.80 21.24 29.51
N PHE A 188 -7.91 22.11 30.00
CA PHE A 188 -6.80 22.63 29.20
C PHE A 188 -5.92 21.51 28.64
N LEU A 189 -5.56 20.53 29.47
CA LEU A 189 -4.77 19.37 29.05
C LEU A 189 -5.51 18.52 28.00
N CYS A 190 -6.81 18.28 28.16
CA CYS A 190 -7.63 17.61 27.14
C CYS A 190 -7.63 18.37 25.80
N ILE A 191 -7.73 19.70 25.82
CA ILE A 191 -7.65 20.53 24.61
C ILE A 191 -6.26 20.46 23.97
N VAL A 192 -5.17 20.49 24.75
CA VAL A 192 -3.81 20.32 24.23
C VAL A 192 -3.66 18.96 23.53
N MET A 193 -4.12 17.88 24.16
CA MET A 193 -4.10 16.55 23.56
C MET A 193 -4.95 16.47 22.29
N PHE A 194 -6.11 17.13 22.27
CA PHE A 194 -6.95 17.25 21.08
C PHE A 194 -6.24 17.96 19.93
N LEU A 195 -5.54 19.07 20.20
CA LEU A 195 -4.76 19.80 19.19
C LEU A 195 -3.60 18.97 18.65
N HIS A 196 -2.94 18.18 19.51
CA HIS A 196 -1.93 17.22 19.07
C HIS A 196 -2.51 16.15 18.15
N ALA A 197 -3.67 15.58 18.50
CA ALA A 197 -4.35 14.60 17.66
C ALA A 197 -4.76 15.18 16.31
N ARG A 198 -5.28 16.41 16.29
CA ARG A 198 -5.60 17.15 15.06
C ARG A 198 -4.36 17.35 14.18
N THR A 199 -3.23 17.73 14.78
CA THR A 199 -1.97 17.93 14.06
C THR A 199 -1.45 16.61 13.48
N ALA A 200 -1.52 15.52 14.25
CA ALA A 200 -1.15 14.19 13.79
C ALA A 200 -2.03 13.74 12.60
N GLU A 201 -3.32 14.04 12.65
CA GLU A 201 -4.25 13.74 11.56
C GLU A 201 -3.95 14.53 10.29
N HIS A 202 -3.64 15.83 10.41
CA HIS A 202 -3.18 16.63 9.27
C HIS A 202 -1.92 16.03 8.64
N ARG A 203 -0.91 15.67 9.45
CA ARG A 203 0.33 15.04 8.96
C ARG A 203 0.07 13.72 8.25
N ARG A 204 -0.82 12.86 8.79
CA ARG A 204 -1.20 11.60 8.14
C ARG A 204 -1.80 11.84 6.76
N ARG A 205 -2.65 12.86 6.64
CA ARG A 205 -3.29 13.22 5.37
C ARG A 205 -2.28 13.77 4.36
N GLU A 206 -1.39 14.66 4.79
CA GLU A 206 -0.29 15.16 3.95
C GLU A 206 0.63 14.03 3.47
N MET A 207 0.99 13.09 4.36
CA MET A 207 1.78 11.92 3.99
C MET A 207 1.07 11.04 2.96
N LEU A 208 -0.25 10.87 3.05
CA LEU A 208 -1.01 10.11 2.06
C LEU A 208 -0.96 10.78 0.69
N VAL A 209 -1.17 12.10 0.62
CA VAL A 209 -1.08 12.86 -0.64
C VAL A 209 0.31 12.72 -1.26
N MET A 210 1.36 12.87 -0.45
CA MET A 210 2.73 12.73 -0.92
C MET A 210 3.02 11.30 -1.43
N ARG A 211 2.52 10.27 -0.74
CA ARG A 211 2.65 8.87 -1.20
C ARG A 211 1.96 8.64 -2.53
N VAL A 212 0.74 9.14 -2.70
CA VAL A 212 -0.01 9.00 -3.96
C VAL A 212 0.72 9.72 -5.11
N LEU A 213 1.29 10.90 -4.85
CA LEU A 213 2.10 11.62 -5.83
C LEU A 213 3.36 10.83 -6.23
N LEU A 214 4.08 10.28 -5.24
CA LEU A 214 5.27 9.46 -5.47
C LEU A 214 4.94 8.15 -6.21
N GLU A 215 3.82 7.51 -5.89
CA GLU A 215 3.34 6.32 -6.61
C GLU A 215 3.06 6.65 -8.09
N LYS A 216 2.41 7.80 -8.35
CA LYS A 216 2.15 8.27 -9.71
C LYS A 216 3.45 8.57 -10.45
N GLN A 217 4.38 9.29 -9.83
CA GLN A 217 5.68 9.59 -10.44
C GLN A 217 6.47 8.31 -10.72
N ALA A 218 6.54 7.38 -9.76
CA ALA A 218 7.21 6.10 -9.94
C ALA A 218 6.58 5.27 -11.08
N SER A 219 5.26 5.35 -11.28
CA SER A 219 4.59 4.68 -12.41
C SER A 219 4.98 5.30 -13.76
N GLN A 220 5.14 6.63 -13.82
CA GLN A 220 5.57 7.35 -15.02
C GLN A 220 7.04 7.06 -15.34
N ASP A 221 7.92 7.10 -14.34
CA ASP A 221 9.33 6.80 -14.51
C ASP A 221 9.55 5.36 -15.01
N ARG A 222 8.76 4.39 -14.50
CA ARG A 222 8.77 3.01 -15.00
C ARG A 222 8.34 2.92 -16.46
N ALA A 223 7.30 3.67 -16.86
CA ALA A 223 6.83 3.68 -18.24
C ALA A 223 7.89 4.28 -19.19
N ILE A 224 8.57 5.36 -18.77
CA ILE A 224 9.67 5.97 -19.52
C ILE A 224 10.84 5.00 -19.65
N ALA A 225 11.28 4.39 -18.54
CA ALA A 225 12.39 3.44 -18.56
C ALA A 225 12.08 2.20 -19.42
N GLN A 226 10.82 1.74 -19.43
CA GLN A 226 10.41 0.65 -20.31
C GLN A 226 10.47 1.06 -21.78
N TYR A 227 9.97 2.25 -22.11
CA TYR A 227 10.05 2.79 -23.47
C TYR A 227 11.50 2.96 -23.95
N GLU A 228 12.38 3.51 -23.11
CA GLU A 228 13.81 3.66 -23.43
C GLU A 228 14.49 2.31 -23.65
N ARG A 229 14.14 1.29 -22.83
CA ARG A 229 14.65 -0.07 -23.01
C ARG A 229 14.21 -0.66 -24.34
N GLU A 230 12.93 -0.54 -24.70
CA GLU A 230 12.39 -1.03 -25.97
C GLU A 230 13.04 -0.32 -27.16
N ALA A 231 13.21 1.01 -27.08
CA ALA A 231 13.90 1.80 -28.10
C ALA A 231 15.38 1.41 -28.25
N ALA A 232 16.08 1.15 -27.15
CA ALA A 232 17.46 0.69 -27.16
C ALA A 232 17.58 -0.71 -27.82
N VAL A 233 16.69 -1.64 -27.48
CA VAL A 233 16.64 -2.98 -28.12
C VAL A 233 16.37 -2.85 -29.61
N ALA A 234 15.42 -2.02 -30.03
CA ALA A 234 15.15 -1.78 -31.45
C ALA A 234 16.36 -1.19 -32.18
N LYS A 235 17.08 -0.24 -31.55
CA LYS A 235 18.30 0.36 -32.11
C LYS A 235 19.43 -0.66 -32.26
N VAL A 236 19.64 -1.52 -31.26
CA VAL A 236 20.63 -2.60 -31.31
C VAL A 236 20.27 -3.60 -32.41
N SER A 237 19.02 -4.04 -32.49
CA SER A 237 18.56 -4.95 -33.55
C SER A 237 18.74 -4.37 -34.95
N ALA A 238 18.42 -3.08 -35.15
CA ALA A 238 18.65 -2.39 -36.41
C ALA A 238 20.14 -2.20 -36.75
N ALA A 239 21.00 -2.10 -35.74
CA ALA A 239 22.45 -2.05 -35.92
C ALA A 239 23.01 -3.43 -36.28
N GLU A 240 22.56 -4.50 -35.62
CA GLU A 240 22.90 -5.89 -35.94
C GLU A 240 22.48 -6.25 -37.36
N GLN A 241 21.27 -5.88 -37.79
CA GLN A 241 20.80 -6.15 -39.14
C GLN A 241 21.63 -5.41 -40.20
N ARG A 242 22.05 -4.16 -39.92
CA ARG A 242 22.98 -3.41 -40.79
C ARG A 242 24.37 -4.03 -40.83
N ALA A 243 24.91 -4.45 -39.68
CA ALA A 243 26.21 -5.13 -39.60
C ALA A 243 26.19 -6.46 -40.36
N LEU A 244 25.12 -7.25 -40.22
CA LEU A 244 24.92 -8.49 -40.97
C LEU A 244 24.86 -8.23 -42.48
N HIS A 245 24.12 -7.21 -42.91
CA HIS A 245 24.06 -6.83 -44.32
C HIS A 245 25.44 -6.41 -44.86
N SER A 246 26.19 -5.58 -44.10
CA SER A 246 27.54 -5.16 -44.49
C SER A 246 28.52 -6.33 -44.56
N PHE A 247 28.44 -7.27 -43.61
CA PHE A 247 29.24 -8.49 -43.63
C PHE A 247 28.91 -9.34 -44.85
N MET A 248 27.63 -9.55 -45.16
CA MET A 248 27.20 -10.32 -46.33
C MET A 248 27.63 -9.67 -47.64
N ALA A 249 27.53 -8.35 -47.77
CA ALA A 249 28.02 -7.63 -48.94
C ALA A 249 29.54 -7.86 -49.13
N ALA A 250 30.33 -7.75 -48.06
CA ALA A 250 31.77 -8.02 -48.12
C ALA A 250 32.09 -9.47 -48.50
N VAL A 251 31.30 -10.44 -48.03
CA VAL A 251 31.41 -11.85 -48.43
C VAL A 251 31.17 -11.99 -49.95
N PHE A 252 30.15 -11.32 -50.51
CA PHE A 252 29.89 -11.34 -51.95
C PHE A 252 30.91 -10.55 -52.78
N ASP A 253 31.51 -9.49 -52.23
CA ASP A 253 32.62 -8.79 -52.89
C ASP A 253 33.87 -9.68 -53.02
N ILE A 254 34.17 -10.50 -51.99
CA ILE A 254 35.32 -11.41 -51.98
C ILE A 254 35.07 -12.63 -52.86
N PHE A 255 33.84 -13.16 -52.85
CA PHE A 255 33.53 -14.46 -53.46
C PHE A 255 32.72 -14.39 -54.76
N GLY A 256 32.37 -13.18 -55.22
CA GLY A 256 31.69 -12.94 -56.48
C GLY A 256 30.15 -12.82 -56.38
N PRO A 257 29.52 -12.03 -57.27
CA PRO A 257 28.07 -11.84 -57.29
C PRO A 257 27.31 -13.10 -57.74
N LEU A 258 26.09 -13.23 -57.23
CA LEU A 258 25.14 -14.27 -57.64
C LEU A 258 24.19 -13.74 -58.72
N PHE A 259 23.90 -14.56 -59.72
CA PHE A 259 23.01 -14.23 -60.83
C PHE A 259 21.84 -15.21 -60.92
N TRP A 260 20.69 -14.67 -61.33
CA TRP A 260 19.55 -15.48 -61.72
C TRP A 260 19.81 -16.12 -63.08
N LYS A 261 19.84 -17.45 -63.11
CA LYS A 261 19.88 -18.22 -64.35
C LYS A 261 18.50 -18.82 -64.61
N SER A 262 17.73 -18.18 -65.48
CA SER A 262 16.47 -18.76 -65.99
C SER A 262 16.80 -19.89 -66.97
N VAL A 263 16.56 -21.13 -66.57
CA VAL A 263 16.74 -22.28 -67.47
C VAL A 263 15.55 -22.32 -68.43
N THR A 264 15.81 -22.21 -69.74
CA THR A 264 14.78 -22.33 -70.77
C THR A 264 14.13 -23.72 -70.74
N SER A 265 12.80 -23.73 -70.69
CA SER A 265 11.86 -24.86 -70.64
C SER A 265 11.81 -25.68 -69.33
N THR A 266 10.85 -25.32 -68.47
CA THR A 266 10.32 -26.05 -67.30
C THR A 266 11.15 -26.15 -66.00
N GLY A 267 12.34 -25.55 -65.93
CA GLY A 267 13.12 -25.50 -64.68
C GLY A 267 12.73 -24.34 -63.74
N GLU A 268 12.74 -24.57 -62.43
CA GLU A 268 12.71 -23.48 -61.44
C GLU A 268 13.93 -22.57 -61.63
N PRO A 269 13.78 -21.24 -61.49
CA PRO A 269 14.91 -20.32 -61.62
C PRO A 269 15.97 -20.64 -60.56
N GLN A 270 17.23 -20.79 -60.99
CA GLN A 270 18.35 -21.15 -60.11
C GLN A 270 19.28 -19.97 -59.92
N LEU A 271 19.87 -19.92 -58.73
CA LEU A 271 20.72 -18.82 -58.30
C LEU A 271 22.18 -19.32 -58.28
N CYS A 272 23.01 -18.75 -59.15
CA CYS A 272 24.34 -19.26 -59.48
C CYS A 272 25.43 -18.21 -59.21
N PHE A 273 26.61 -18.62 -58.76
CA PHE A 273 27.78 -17.72 -58.74
C PHE A 273 28.19 -17.37 -60.17
N GLY A 274 28.60 -16.11 -60.40
CA GLY A 274 29.01 -15.62 -61.71
C GLY A 274 30.07 -16.49 -62.39
N PHE A 275 30.13 -16.45 -63.72
CA PHE A 275 31.06 -17.26 -64.53
C PHE A 275 32.47 -16.64 -64.65
N ASP A 276 32.77 -15.61 -63.86
CA ASP A 276 34.08 -14.94 -63.88
C ASP A 276 35.03 -15.63 -62.88
N ASP A 277 35.84 -16.56 -63.39
CA ASP A 277 36.77 -17.38 -62.62
C ASP A 277 37.74 -16.56 -61.75
N LYS A 278 38.04 -15.30 -62.15
CA LYS A 278 38.93 -14.42 -61.38
C LYS A 278 38.30 -13.90 -60.10
N LYS A 279 36.97 -13.77 -60.05
CA LYS A 279 36.24 -13.28 -58.87
C LYS A 279 35.90 -14.39 -57.88
N ASN A 280 35.90 -15.65 -58.32
CA ASN A 280 35.55 -16.80 -57.49
C ASN A 280 36.78 -17.58 -56.98
N ALA A 281 38.01 -17.16 -57.34
CA ALA A 281 39.24 -17.91 -57.06
C ALA A 281 39.42 -18.27 -55.57
N SER A 282 39.15 -17.33 -54.66
CA SER A 282 39.25 -17.56 -53.22
C SER A 282 38.16 -18.50 -52.68
N LEU A 283 36.98 -18.52 -53.29
CA LEU A 283 35.91 -19.43 -52.89
C LEU A 283 36.15 -20.85 -53.42
N ASN A 284 36.72 -20.96 -54.62
CA ASN A 284 37.18 -22.23 -55.21
C ASN A 284 38.30 -22.88 -54.38
N GLU A 285 39.23 -22.06 -53.88
CA GLU A 285 40.30 -22.50 -52.98
C GLU A 285 39.75 -22.98 -51.63
N LEU A 286 38.83 -22.22 -51.02
CA LEU A 286 38.23 -22.56 -49.73
C LEU A 286 37.40 -23.85 -49.78
N LEU A 287 36.60 -24.02 -50.83
CA LEU A 287 35.71 -25.17 -51.00
C LEU A 287 36.38 -26.36 -51.68
N GLN A 288 37.63 -26.20 -52.13
CA GLN A 288 38.39 -27.21 -52.88
C GLN A 288 37.63 -27.78 -54.09
N GLN A 289 36.74 -26.97 -54.68
CA GLN A 289 35.95 -27.33 -55.84
C GLN A 289 35.64 -26.07 -56.66
N ASP A 290 35.53 -26.21 -57.98
CA ASP A 290 35.09 -25.11 -58.83
C ASP A 290 33.59 -24.86 -58.66
N ILE A 291 33.20 -23.62 -58.36
CA ILE A 291 31.81 -23.22 -58.08
C ILE A 291 31.21 -22.31 -59.15
N ALA A 292 32.00 -21.87 -60.14
CA ALA A 292 31.51 -20.96 -61.17
C ALA A 292 30.29 -21.55 -61.88
N GLY A 293 29.19 -20.80 -61.93
CA GLY A 293 27.95 -21.25 -62.56
C GLY A 293 27.20 -22.39 -61.86
N LYS A 294 27.66 -22.86 -60.70
CA LYS A 294 26.96 -23.91 -59.94
C LYS A 294 25.79 -23.31 -59.15
N PRO A 295 24.66 -24.06 -59.01
CA PRO A 295 23.54 -23.63 -58.17
C PRO A 295 23.99 -23.53 -56.71
N LEU A 296 23.46 -22.54 -56.00
CA LEU A 296 23.69 -22.37 -54.56
C LEU A 296 23.35 -23.65 -53.77
N GLU A 297 22.35 -24.42 -54.20
CA GLU A 297 22.00 -25.72 -53.60
C GLU A 297 23.12 -26.76 -53.70
N VAL A 298 23.91 -26.74 -54.77
CA VAL A 298 25.01 -27.68 -54.98
C VAL A 298 26.19 -27.33 -54.06
N VAL A 299 26.37 -26.04 -53.79
CA VAL A 299 27.43 -25.53 -52.91
C VAL A 299 27.07 -25.73 -51.43
N LEU A 300 25.80 -25.57 -51.04
CA LEU A 300 25.32 -25.74 -49.67
C LEU A 300 25.22 -27.22 -49.21
N GLY A 301 25.39 -28.16 -50.14
CA GLY A 301 25.31 -29.60 -49.86
C GLY A 301 23.89 -30.13 -49.63
N PRO A 302 23.73 -31.46 -49.49
CA PRO A 302 22.42 -32.10 -49.40
C PRO A 302 21.67 -31.74 -48.12
N THR A 303 20.33 -31.67 -48.20
CA THR A 303 19.47 -31.42 -47.03
C THR A 303 19.68 -32.47 -45.94
N PRO A 304 19.93 -32.08 -44.68
CA PRO A 304 20.08 -33.04 -43.59
C PRO A 304 18.82 -33.90 -43.35
N GLY A 305 19.02 -35.15 -42.95
CA GLY A 305 17.97 -36.18 -42.85
C GLY A 305 16.76 -35.79 -42.00
N LYS A 306 16.94 -35.39 -40.72
CA LYS A 306 15.86 -34.99 -39.80
C LYS A 306 16.36 -34.11 -38.63
N GLY A 307 15.44 -33.46 -37.92
CA GLY A 307 15.68 -32.76 -36.64
C GLY A 307 15.94 -31.25 -36.76
N GLU A 308 16.51 -30.67 -35.70
CA GLU A 308 16.83 -29.24 -35.60
C GLU A 308 17.82 -28.79 -36.69
N ALA A 309 18.71 -29.68 -37.12
CA ALA A 309 19.64 -29.43 -38.22
C ALA A 309 18.93 -29.20 -39.57
N LYS A 310 17.83 -29.92 -39.84
CA LYS A 310 17.03 -29.72 -41.06
C LYS A 310 16.28 -28.38 -41.03
N LEU A 311 15.73 -28.01 -39.87
CA LEU A 311 15.07 -26.71 -39.66
C LEU A 311 16.07 -25.55 -39.80
N ARG A 312 17.26 -25.69 -39.22
CA ARG A 312 18.35 -24.72 -39.35
C ARG A 312 18.82 -24.61 -40.79
N TRP A 313 18.98 -25.73 -41.50
CA TRP A 313 19.35 -25.75 -42.93
C TRP A 313 18.29 -25.06 -43.81
N HIS A 314 17.00 -25.34 -43.61
CA HIS A 314 15.93 -24.65 -44.36
C HIS A 314 15.88 -23.16 -44.04
N ARG A 315 16.02 -22.77 -42.77
CA ARG A 315 16.03 -21.37 -42.34
C ARG A 315 17.20 -20.62 -42.96
N GLU A 316 18.40 -21.19 -42.91
CA GLU A 316 19.60 -20.60 -43.49
C GLU A 316 19.53 -20.55 -45.02
N ARG A 317 19.03 -21.60 -45.68
CA ARG A 317 18.76 -21.59 -47.13
C ARG A 317 17.79 -20.48 -47.52
N GLN A 318 16.67 -20.34 -46.80
CA GLN A 318 15.68 -19.30 -47.08
C GLN A 318 16.23 -17.89 -46.81
N ARG A 319 17.07 -17.74 -45.77
CA ARG A 319 17.78 -16.50 -45.45
C ARG A 319 18.71 -16.10 -46.58
N LEU A 320 19.60 -17.01 -47.00
CA LEU A 320 20.54 -16.79 -48.11
C LEU A 320 19.82 -16.49 -49.43
N TRP A 321 18.73 -17.20 -49.71
CA TRP A 321 17.91 -16.98 -50.90
C TRP A 321 17.27 -15.58 -50.92
N THR A 322 16.72 -15.14 -49.78
CA THR A 322 16.10 -13.81 -49.66
C THR A 322 17.13 -12.70 -49.90
N TYR A 323 18.33 -12.83 -49.32
CA TYR A 323 19.40 -11.86 -49.52
C TYR A 323 19.96 -11.86 -50.93
N ALA A 324 20.21 -13.04 -51.51
CA ALA A 324 20.69 -13.12 -52.87
C ALA A 324 19.68 -12.57 -53.89
N SER A 325 18.38 -12.74 -53.62
CA SER A 325 17.31 -12.12 -54.41
C SER A 325 17.26 -10.60 -54.30
N LEU A 326 17.68 -10.03 -53.16
CA LEU A 326 17.77 -8.58 -52.94
C LEU A 326 18.99 -8.00 -53.67
N GLU A 327 20.13 -8.68 -53.64
CA GLU A 327 21.34 -8.19 -54.33
C GLU A 327 21.23 -8.35 -55.85
N ALA A 328 20.64 -9.45 -56.34
CA ALA A 328 20.39 -9.64 -57.77
C ALA A 328 19.31 -8.69 -58.36
N LYS A 329 18.61 -7.92 -57.52
CA LYS A 329 17.64 -6.87 -57.93
C LYS A 329 18.26 -5.48 -58.07
N LYS A 330 19.50 -5.25 -57.62
CA LYS A 330 20.21 -4.02 -57.98
C LYS A 330 20.57 -4.12 -59.46
N ASP A 331 19.94 -3.28 -60.28
CA ASP A 331 20.30 -3.14 -61.69
C ASP A 331 21.79 -2.74 -61.79
N PRO A 332 22.53 -3.27 -62.78
CA PRO A 332 23.93 -2.94 -63.00
C PRO A 332 24.20 -1.48 -63.43
N ASP A 333 23.17 -0.64 -63.56
CA ASP A 333 23.27 0.75 -64.02
C ASP A 333 23.24 1.81 -62.88
N GLU A 334 23.27 1.42 -61.60
CA GLU A 334 23.43 2.34 -60.45
C GLU A 334 24.75 2.13 -59.66
N ALA A 335 25.88 1.97 -60.36
CA ALA A 335 27.23 2.05 -59.77
C ALA A 335 28.09 3.13 -60.44
#